data_AF-A0A2G4F1A5-F1
#
_entry.id   AF-A0A2G4F1A5-F1
#
_cell.length_a   1.000
_cell.length_b   1.000
_cell.length_c   1.000
_cell.angle_alpha   90.00
_cell.angle_beta   90.00
_cell.angle_gamma   90.00
#
_symmetry.space_group_name_H-M   'P 1'
#
loop_
_entity.id
_entity.type
_entity.pdbx_description
1 polymer ?
#
loop_
_entity_poly.entity_id
_entity_poly.type
_entity_poly.pdbx_seq_one_letter_code
_entity_poly.pdbx_strand_id
1 'polypeptide(L)'
;MFGFSILAMYVIAFLILTQPMGSGQSRQWWVELDTDSPNRTYYFGPYRSKDEADNSTIGYIKDLEKKGAKKISINIQQGRQPTQLKANQD
;
A
#
# COMPACT_ATOMS: atom_id res chain seq x y z
N MET A 1 26.85 -2.65 -41.33
CA MET A 1 25.49 -3.15 -41.00
C MET A 1 25.40 -3.96 -39.68
N PHE A 2 26.48 -4.21 -38.93
CA PHE A 2 26.43 -5.04 -37.70
C PHE A 2 26.30 -4.28 -36.36
N GLY A 3 26.72 -3.01 -36.30
CA GLY A 3 26.75 -2.24 -35.04
C GLY A 3 25.37 -1.90 -34.46
N PHE A 4 24.37 -1.69 -35.31
CA PHE A 4 22.98 -1.44 -34.87
C PHE A 4 22.37 -2.66 -34.17
N SER A 5 22.75 -3.87 -34.57
CA SER A 5 22.20 -5.10 -33.98
C SER A 5 22.72 -5.33 -32.57
N ILE A 6 23.97 -4.95 -32.30
CA ILE A 6 24.58 -5.07 -30.97
C ILE A 6 23.98 -4.00 -30.04
N LEU A 7 23.86 -2.75 -30.51
CA LEU A 7 23.21 -1.69 -29.75
C LEU A 7 21.74 -2.05 -29.43
N ALA A 8 21.00 -2.58 -30.41
CA ALA A 8 19.63 -3.04 -30.22
C ALA A 8 19.55 -4.17 -29.19
N MET A 9 20.51 -5.11 -29.18
CA MET A 9 20.58 -6.17 -28.19
C MET A 9 20.83 -5.63 -26.77
N TYR A 10 21.72 -4.64 -26.60
CA TYR A 10 21.93 -4.01 -25.30
C TYR A 10 20.71 -3.20 -24.85
N VAL A 11 20.01 -2.53 -25.75
CA VAL A 11 18.76 -1.81 -25.45
C VAL A 11 17.66 -2.79 -25.05
N ILE A 12 17.50 -3.91 -25.76
CA ILE A 12 16.52 -4.95 -25.41
C ILE A 12 16.89 -5.61 -24.07
N ALA A 13 18.17 -5.93 -23.83
CA ALA A 13 18.62 -6.48 -22.55
C ALA A 13 18.39 -5.50 -21.39
N PHE A 14 18.62 -4.21 -21.60
CA PHE A 14 18.33 -3.16 -20.63
C PHE A 14 16.82 -3.06 -20.36
N LEU A 15 15.99 -3.13 -21.41
CA LEU A 15 14.53 -3.14 -21.28
C LEU A 15 13.99 -4.38 -20.55
N ILE A 16 14.64 -5.55 -20.70
CA ILE A 16 14.31 -6.79 -19.98
C ILE A 16 14.70 -6.68 -18.50
N LEU A 17 15.86 -6.10 -18.19
CA LEU A 17 16.32 -5.92 -16.80
C LEU A 17 15.50 -4.87 -16.03
N THR A 18 14.88 -3.91 -16.72
CA THR A 18 13.98 -2.92 -16.11
C THR A 18 12.53 -3.37 -16.07
N GLN A 19 12.18 -4.60 -16.48
CA GLN A 19 10.79 -5.04 -16.34
C GLN A 19 10.44 -5.12 -14.86
N PRO A 20 9.43 -4.36 -14.38
CA PRO A 20 8.90 -4.57 -13.05
C PRO A 20 8.27 -5.96 -13.08
N MET A 21 8.98 -6.94 -12.53
CA MET A 21 8.47 -8.30 -12.38
C MET A 21 7.08 -8.19 -11.79
N GLY A 22 6.09 -8.60 -12.59
CA GLY A 22 4.69 -8.25 -12.39
C GLY A 22 4.31 -8.37 -10.92
N SER A 23 3.74 -7.29 -10.38
CA SER A 23 3.24 -7.25 -9.01
C SER A 23 2.36 -8.47 -8.80
N GLY A 24 2.91 -9.52 -8.17
CA GLY A 24 2.09 -10.57 -7.62
C GLY A 24 1.14 -9.87 -6.69
N GLN A 25 -0.12 -9.74 -7.11
CA GLN A 25 -1.19 -9.14 -6.31
C GLN A 25 -1.47 -10.11 -5.16
N SER A 26 -0.52 -10.21 -4.23
CA SER A 26 -0.71 -10.87 -2.97
C SER A 26 -1.84 -10.12 -2.29
N ARG A 27 -2.89 -10.85 -1.92
CA ARG A 27 -3.98 -10.31 -1.13
C ARG A 27 -3.39 -9.85 0.20
N GLN A 28 -3.19 -8.54 0.33
CA GLN A 28 -2.59 -7.92 1.50
C GLN A 28 -3.68 -7.55 2.49
N TRP A 29 -3.32 -7.56 3.76
CA TRP A 29 -4.21 -7.12 4.83
C TRP A 29 -4.04 -5.62 5.06
N TRP A 30 -5.16 -4.93 5.21
CA TRP A 30 -5.24 -3.49 5.44
C TRP A 30 -6.05 -3.24 6.70
N VAL A 31 -5.59 -2.32 7.54
CA VAL A 31 -6.31 -1.86 8.72
C VAL A 31 -6.90 -0.50 8.39
N GLU A 32 -8.22 -0.44 8.31
CA GLU A 32 -8.97 0.80 8.23
C GLU A 32 -9.30 1.25 9.66
N LEU A 33 -8.96 2.50 9.97
CA LEU A 33 -9.09 3.13 11.27
C LEU A 33 -9.92 4.40 11.10
N ASP A 34 -11.18 4.35 11.50
CA ASP A 34 -12.08 5.48 11.44
C ASP A 34 -12.17 6.15 12.81
N THR A 35 -11.99 7.47 12.86
CA THR A 35 -12.08 8.26 14.09
C THR A 35 -13.26 9.22 13.99
N ASP A 36 -14.15 9.28 14.99
CA ASP A 36 -15.36 10.13 14.96
C ASP A 36 -15.06 11.62 15.17
N SER A 37 -13.99 11.94 15.92
CA SER A 37 -13.62 13.32 16.23
C SER A 37 -12.10 13.48 16.33
N PRO A 38 -11.44 14.12 15.34
CA PRO A 38 -12.00 14.57 14.05
C PRO A 38 -12.39 13.40 13.14
N ASN A 39 -13.45 13.55 12.32
CA ASN A 39 -13.89 12.53 11.37
C ASN A 39 -12.81 12.24 10.31
N ARG A 40 -12.01 11.19 10.50
CA ARG A 40 -10.89 10.82 9.62
C ARG A 40 -10.74 9.31 9.56
N THR A 41 -10.60 8.80 8.34
CA THR A 41 -10.31 7.40 8.08
C THR A 41 -8.84 7.25 7.68
N TYR A 42 -8.12 6.38 8.38
CA TYR A 42 -6.72 6.06 8.14
C TYR A 42 -6.58 4.63 7.65
N TYR A 43 -5.72 4.41 6.65
CA TYR A 43 -5.42 3.06 6.13
C TYR A 43 -3.97 2.70 6.45
N PHE A 44 -3.76 1.62 7.21
CA PHE A 44 -2.45 1.10 7.54
C PHE A 44 -2.22 -0.26 6.87
N GLY A 45 -1.03 -0.46 6.31
CA GLY A 45 -0.66 -1.67 5.57
C GLY A 45 0.43 -1.38 4.54
N PRO A 46 0.75 -2.36 3.67
CA PRO A 46 0.17 -3.70 3.60
C PRO A 46 0.77 -4.72 4.57
N TYR A 47 -0.07 -5.49 5.26
CA TYR A 47 0.37 -6.60 6.12
C TYR A 47 0.29 -7.95 5.41
N ARG A 48 1.15 -8.88 5.81
CA ARG A 48 1.20 -10.25 5.26
C ARG A 48 0.11 -11.15 5.84
N SER A 49 -0.29 -10.90 7.09
CA SER A 49 -1.31 -11.68 7.81
C SER A 49 -2.26 -10.80 8.62
N LYS A 50 -3.45 -11.31 8.91
CA LYS A 50 -4.43 -10.65 9.77
C LYS A 50 -3.87 -10.40 11.18
N ASP A 51 -3.15 -11.37 11.75
CA ASP A 51 -2.55 -11.25 13.09
C ASP A 51 -1.49 -10.14 13.16
N GLU A 52 -0.72 -9.94 12.09
CA GLU A 52 0.27 -8.86 12.00
C GLU A 52 -0.42 -7.48 11.99
N ALA A 53 -1.52 -7.39 11.24
CA ALA A 53 -2.38 -6.21 11.18
C ALA A 53 -3.03 -5.92 12.55
N ASP A 54 -3.58 -6.94 13.20
CA ASP A 54 -4.23 -6.84 14.51
C ASP A 54 -3.26 -6.40 15.61
N ASN A 55 -2.09 -7.03 15.68
CA ASN A 55 -1.06 -6.68 16.65
C ASN A 55 -0.57 -5.23 16.47
N SER A 56 -0.47 -4.77 15.22
CA SER A 56 -0.12 -3.37 14.91
C SER A 56 -1.23 -2.38 15.29
N THR A 57 -2.49 -2.80 15.19
CA THR A 57 -3.67 -1.98 15.51
C THR A 57 -3.62 -1.48 16.95
N ILE A 58 -3.18 -2.31 17.89
CA ILE A 58 -3.05 -1.94 19.31
C ILE A 58 -2.16 -0.70 19.49
N GLY A 59 -1.09 -0.59 18.70
CA GLY A 59 -0.21 0.58 18.71
C GLY A 59 -0.89 1.84 18.15
N TYR A 60 -1.63 1.71 17.05
CA TYR A 60 -2.34 2.82 16.43
C TYR A 60 -3.46 3.37 17.32
N ILE A 61 -4.23 2.50 17.98
CA ILE A 61 -5.26 2.90 18.93
C ILE A 61 -4.64 3.75 20.03
N LYS A 62 -3.58 3.26 20.67
CA LYS A 62 -2.92 3.99 21.78
C LYS A 62 -2.41 5.37 21.36
N ASP A 63 -1.86 5.49 20.16
CA ASP A 63 -1.39 6.77 19.64
C ASP A 63 -2.56 7.72 19.30
N LEU A 64 -3.63 7.20 18.70
CA LEU A 64 -4.84 7.96 18.39
C LEU A 64 -5.58 8.42 19.66
N GLU A 65 -5.72 7.55 20.66
CA GLU A 65 -6.28 7.90 21.97
C GLU A 65 -5.46 9.00 22.65
N LYS A 66 -4.12 8.91 22.60
CA LYS A 66 -3.23 9.94 23.14
C LYS A 66 -3.35 11.27 22.39
N LYS A 67 -3.63 11.23 21.08
CA LYS A 67 -3.93 12.41 20.25
C LYS A 67 -5.34 12.97 20.51
N GLY A 68 -6.12 12.34 21.37
CA GLY A 68 -7.47 12.78 21.73
C GLY A 68 -8.55 12.33 20.75
N ALA A 69 -8.25 11.36 19.87
CA ALA A 69 -9.26 10.76 19.00
C ALA A 69 -10.29 10.01 19.85
N LYS A 70 -11.57 10.26 19.60
CA LYS A 70 -12.69 9.60 20.27
C LYS A 70 -13.40 8.66 19.31
N LYS A 71 -13.89 7.53 19.85
CA LYS A 71 -14.57 6.45 19.12
C LYS A 71 -13.77 6.01 17.89
N ILE A 72 -12.74 5.21 18.13
CA ILE A 72 -11.90 4.62 17.10
C ILE A 72 -12.56 3.32 16.64
N SER A 73 -12.95 3.22 15.39
CA SER A 73 -13.45 1.99 14.77
C SER A 73 -12.36 1.36 13.92
N ILE A 74 -12.12 0.07 14.13
CA ILE A 74 -11.10 -0.70 13.41
C ILE A 74 -11.79 -1.71 12.52
N ASN A 75 -11.38 -1.72 11.26
CA ASN A 75 -11.88 -2.66 10.29
C ASN A 75 -10.69 -3.26 9.52
N ILE A 76 -10.42 -4.55 9.75
CA ILE A 76 -9.31 -5.25 9.10
C ILE A 76 -9.85 -5.95 7.86
N GLN A 77 -9.43 -5.51 6.69
CA GLN A 77 -9.90 -6.03 5.41
C GLN A 77 -8.75 -6.59 4.57
N GLN A 78 -8.99 -7.71 3.90
CA GLN A 78 -8.04 -8.30 2.97
C GLN A 78 -8.38 -7.82 1.55
N GLY A 79 -7.43 -7.19 0.86
CA GLY A 79 -7.72 -6.53 -0.41
C GLY A 79 -6.49 -6.18 -1.25
N ARG A 80 -6.75 -5.63 -2.44
CA ARG A 80 -5.72 -4.98 -3.26
C ARG A 80 -5.37 -3.63 -2.62
N GLN A 81 -4.14 -3.18 -2.83
CA GLN A 81 -3.69 -1.87 -2.39
C GLN A 81 -4.72 -0.79 -2.75
N PRO A 82 -5.17 0.03 -1.79
CA PRO A 82 -6.06 1.13 -2.08
C PRO A 82 -5.35 2.04 -3.09
N THR A 83 -5.86 2.08 -4.31
CA THR A 83 -5.33 2.95 -5.37
C THR A 83 -5.85 4.36 -5.11
N GLN A 84 -5.34 5.02 -4.06
CA GLN A 84 -5.56 6.45 -3.90
C GLN A 84 -4.54 7.22 -4.75
N LEU A 85 -4.79 7.18 -6.06
CA LEU A 85 -4.30 8.17 -7.02
C LEU A 85 -5.51 8.65 -7.83
N LYS A 86 -6.43 9.34 -7.16
CA LYS A 86 -7.27 10.34 -7.82
C LYS A 86 -6.75 11.70 -7.42
N ALA A 87 -5.64 12.11 -8.02
CA ALA A 87 -5.39 13.52 -8.22
C ALA A 87 -6.39 13.97 -9.29
N ASN A 88 -7.62 14.26 -8.88
CA ASN A 88 -8.50 15.13 -9.65
C ASN A 88 -7.84 16.51 -9.54
N GLN A 89 -6.95 16.81 -10.48
CA GLN A 89 -6.45 18.17 -10.66
C GLN A 89 -7.32 18.80 -11.74
N ASP A 90 -8.19 19.71 -11.30
CA ASP A 90 -8.81 20.74 -12.13
C ASP A 90 -7.76 21.53 -12.94
#